data_AF-A0A227IW89-F1
#
_entry.id   AF-A0A227IW89-F1
#
_cell.length_a   1.000
_cell.length_b   1.000
_cell.length_c   1.000
_cell.angle_alpha   90.00
_cell.angle_beta   90.00
_cell.angle_gamma   90.00
#
_symmetry.space_group_name_H-M   'P 1'
#
loop_
_entity.id
_entity.type
_entity.pdbx_description
1 polymer ?
#
loop_
_entity_poly.entity_id
_entity_poly.type
_entity_poly.pdbx_seq_one_letter_code
_entity_poly.pdbx_strand_id
1 'polypeptide(L)' 'MKSLENTTIEHFKSHFQGDVVLPTDSNYDEVRQIWNGMIDRKPSLIARCKSADDVVMAVNFARDNGQLLSVRGGG' A
#
# COMPACT_ATOMS: atom_id res chain seq x y z
N MET A 1 6.98 1.05 -13.81
CA MET A 1 6.24 0.30 -12.76
C MET A 1 5.03 -0.33 -13.41
N LYS A 2 4.69 -1.58 -13.07
CA LYS A 2 3.54 -2.27 -13.69
C LYS A 2 2.23 -1.70 -13.12
N SER A 3 1.18 -1.58 -13.93
CA SER A 3 -0.16 -1.28 -13.40
C SER A 3 -0.65 -2.47 -12.58
N LEU A 4 -1.34 -2.21 -11.46
CA LEU A 4 -1.98 -3.26 -10.66
C LEU A 4 -3.36 -3.55 -11.24
N GLU A 5 -3.65 -4.83 -11.48
CA GLU A 5 -4.97 -5.30 -11.89
C GLU A 5 -5.89 -5.43 -10.67
N ASN A 6 -7.18 -5.09 -10.82
CA ASN A 6 -8.15 -5.17 -9.72
C ASN A 6 -8.22 -6.57 -9.11
N THR A 7 -8.18 -7.63 -9.92
CA THR A 7 -8.19 -9.02 -9.42
C THR A 7 -6.99 -9.34 -8.54
N THR A 8 -5.83 -8.77 -8.85
CA THR A 8 -4.60 -8.95 -8.06
C THR A 8 -4.70 -8.23 -6.72
N ILE A 9 -5.29 -7.03 -6.72
CA ILE A 9 -5.54 -6.26 -5.49
C ILE A 9 -6.57 -6.98 -4.61
N GLU A 10 -7.67 -7.47 -5.17
CA GLU A 10 -8.70 -8.18 -4.39
C GLU A 10 -8.19 -9.50 -3.81
N HIS A 11 -7.37 -10.25 -4.55
CA HIS A 11 -6.69 -11.43 -4.02
C HIS A 11 -5.71 -11.08 -2.88
N PHE A 12 -5.00 -9.96 -2.99
CA PHE A 12 -4.13 -9.49 -1.91
C PHE A 12 -4.95 -9.13 -0.66
N LYS A 13 -6.02 -8.34 -0.82
CA LYS A 13 -6.93 -7.96 0.27
C LYS A 13 -7.53 -9.17 1.00
N SER A 14 -7.91 -10.23 0.29
CA SER A 14 -8.54 -11.40 0.92
C SER A 14 -7.63 -12.17 1.89
N HIS A 15 -6.31 -12.00 1.77
CA HIS A 15 -5.32 -12.67 2.62
C HIS A 15 -4.63 -11.71 3.60
N PHE A 16 -4.88 -10.40 3.48
CA PHE A 16 -4.23 -9.35 4.26
C PHE A 16 -5.11 -8.95 5.45
N GLN A 17 -4.55 -8.95 6.66
CA GLN A 17 -5.32 -8.64 7.90
C GLN A 17 -5.42 -7.14 8.15
N GLY A 18 -4.40 -6.40 7.70
CA GLY A 18 -4.34 -4.95 7.75
C GLY A 18 -5.32 -4.27 6.80
N ASP A 19 -5.19 -2.96 6.70
CA ASP A 19 -6.03 -2.16 5.81
C ASP A 19 -5.29 -1.89 4.50
N VAL A 20 -5.97 -2.05 3.38
CA VAL A 20 -5.45 -1.70 2.05
C VAL A 20 -6.19 -0.46 1.57
N VAL A 21 -5.47 0.64 1.37
CA VAL A 21 -6.02 1.91 0.91
C VAL A 21 -5.60 2.15 -0.54
N LEU A 22 -6.57 2.44 -1.40
CA LEU A 22 -6.42 2.68 -2.83
C LEU A 22 -6.70 4.14 -3.17
N PRO A 23 -6.21 4.66 -4.32
CA PRO A 23 -6.51 6.02 -4.77
C PRO A 23 -8.00 6.36 -4.89
N THR A 24 -8.87 5.36 -4.96
CA THR A 24 -10.33 5.52 -5.04
C THR A 24 -11.00 5.66 -3.67
N ASP A 25 -10.28 5.40 -2.58
CA ASP A 25 -10.85 5.42 -1.23
C ASP A 25 -10.87 6.84 -0.68
N SER A 26 -11.94 7.18 0.05
CA SER A 26 -12.17 8.54 0.55
C SER A 26 -11.12 9.04 1.54
N ASN A 27 -10.44 8.13 2.24
CA ASN A 27 -9.37 8.45 3.19
C ASN A 27 -7.96 8.43 2.56
N TYR A 28 -7.84 8.17 1.26
CA TYR A 28 -6.54 8.03 0.59
C TYR A 28 -5.64 9.26 0.76
N ASP A 29 -6.21 10.44 0.53
CA ASP A 29 -5.45 11.69 0.59
C ASP A 29 -4.95 12.01 2.00
N GLU A 30 -5.68 11.60 3.03
CA GLU A 30 -5.26 11.72 4.42
C GLU A 30 -4.14 10.72 4.75
N VAL A 31 -4.34 9.44 4.40
CA VAL A 31 -3.43 8.34 4.76
C VAL A 31 -2.05 8.51 4.11
N ARG A 32 -1.97 9.08 2.90
CA ARG A 32 -0.70 9.23 2.18
C ARG A 32 0.18 10.39 2.67
N GLN A 33 -0.35 11.30 3.49
CA GLN A 33 0.43 12.44 4.01
C GLN A 33 1.54 11.97 4.93
N ILE A 34 2.75 12.49 4.73
CA ILE A 34 3.89 12.32 5.62
C ILE A 34 4.19 13.64 6.37
N TRP A 35 5.08 13.60 7.35
CA TRP A 35 5.40 14.78 8.17
C TRP A 35 5.84 15.99 7.33
N ASN A 36 6.67 15.76 6.31
CA ASN A 36 7.05 16.81 5.37
C ASN A 36 5.92 17.03 4.34
N GLY A 37 5.01 17.95 4.66
CA GLY A 37 3.87 18.31 3.81
C GLY A 37 4.22 18.91 2.44
N MET A 38 5.50 19.17 2.14
CA MET A 38 5.93 19.54 0.78
C MET A 38 6.00 18.32 -0.16
N ILE A 39 5.96 17.10 0.37
CA ILE A 39 6.06 15.86 -0.42
C ILE A 39 4.65 15.38 -0.77
N ASP A 40 4.24 15.64 -2.02
CA ASP A 40 2.96 15.17 -2.57
C ASP A 40 3.17 13.93 -3.46
N ARG A 41 3.33 12.75 -2.83
CA ARG A 41 3.40 11.46 -3.55
C ARG A 41 2.04 10.78 -3.58
N LYS A 42 1.78 10.04 -4.66
CA LYS A 42 0.53 9.31 -4.91
C LYS A 42 0.81 7.81 -5.14
N PRO A 43 1.00 7.02 -4.06
CA PRO A 43 1.18 5.57 -4.17
C PRO A 43 -0.01 4.89 -4.85
N SER A 44 0.24 3.85 -5.65
CA SER A 44 -0.82 3.05 -6.28
C SER A 44 -1.64 2.24 -5.26
N LEU A 45 -1.06 1.94 -4.10
CA LEU A 45 -1.64 1.18 -3.01
C LEU A 45 -0.90 1.51 -1.71
N ILE A 46 -1.61 1.56 -0.59
CA ILE A 46 -1.03 1.71 0.76
C ILE A 46 -1.47 0.52 1.61
N ALA A 47 -0.52 -0.31 2.05
CA ALA A 47 -0.77 -1.47 2.91
C ALA A 47 -0.43 -1.13 4.38
N ARG A 48 -1.46 -0.96 5.20
CA ARG A 48 -1.32 -0.69 6.65
C ARG A 48 -1.29 -2.01 7.43
N CYS A 49 -0.09 -2.56 7.56
CA CYS A 49 0.15 -3.86 8.18
C CYS A 49 -0.22 -3.85 9.69
N LYS A 50 -0.89 -4.89 10.16
CA LYS A 50 -1.22 -5.12 11.59
C LYS A 50 -0.39 -6.25 12.22
N SER A 51 0.29 -7.06 11.40
CA SER A 51 1.12 -8.18 11.84
C SER A 51 2.43 -8.27 11.05
N ALA A 52 3.35 -9.13 11.49
CA ALA A 52 4.57 -9.44 10.73
C ALA A 52 4.24 -10.16 9.41
N ASP A 53 3.21 -11.01 9.40
CA ASP A 53 2.76 -11.72 8.20
C ASP A 53 2.23 -10.76 7.14
N ASP A 54 1.51 -9.71 7.56
CA ASP A 54 1.10 -8.63 6.65
C ASP A 54 2.32 -7.97 5.99
N VAL A 55 3.38 -7.67 6.74
CA VAL A 55 4.59 -7.08 6.19
C VAL A 55 5.22 -8.01 5.14
N VAL A 56 5.33 -9.30 5.44
CA VAL A 56 5.86 -10.30 4.50
C VAL A 56 5.01 -10.35 3.23
N MET A 57 3.68 -10.37 3.37
CA MET A 57 2.75 -10.38 2.24
C MET A 57 2.88 -9.11 1.39
N ALA A 58 2.93 -7.93 2.00
CA ALA A 58 3.04 -6.66 1.29
C ALA A 58 4.37 -6.52 0.52
N VAL A 59 5.49 -6.96 1.12
CA VAL A 59 6.81 -6.96 0.47
C VAL A 59 6.84 -7.91 -0.72
N ASN A 60 6.34 -9.13 -0.56
CA ASN A 60 6.24 -10.10 -1.65
C ASN A 60 5.30 -9.61 -2.75
N PHE A 61 4.15 -9.04 -2.39
CA PHE A 61 3.22 -8.45 -3.34
C PHE A 61 3.89 -7.36 -4.20
N ALA A 62 4.66 -6.46 -3.58
CA ALA A 62 5.39 -5.42 -4.29
C ALA A 62 6.45 -6.00 -5.25
N ARG A 63 7.22 -7.00 -4.79
CA ARG A 63 8.23 -7.70 -5.60
C ARG A 63 7.59 -8.39 -6.81
N ASP A 64 6.57 -9.20 -6.58
CA ASP A 64 5.95 -10.06 -7.60
C ASP A 64 5.19 -9.23 -8.65
N ASN A 65 4.76 -8.02 -8.29
CA ASN A 65 4.09 -7.08 -9.19
C ASN A 65 4.98 -5.93 -9.68
N GLY A 66 6.29 -5.95 -9.41
CA GLY A 66 7.23 -4.92 -9.86
C GLY A 66 6.85 -3.50 -9.43
N GLN A 67 6.35 -3.36 -8.20
CA GLN A 67 5.98 -2.08 -7.59
C GLN A 67 7.20 -1.45 -6.90
N LEU A 68 7.30 -0.13 -6.98
CA LEU A 68 8.22 0.64 -6.15
C LEU A 68 7.75 0.57 -4.70
N LEU A 69 8.61 0.07 -3.82
CA LEU A 69 8.29 -0.09 -2.41
C LEU A 69 8.85 1.07 -1.58
N SER A 70 8.01 1.63 -0.71
CA SER A 70 8.40 2.57 0.34
C SER A 70 7.89 2.06 1.69
N VAL A 71 8.72 2.14 2.72
CA VAL A 71 8.34 1.76 4.09
C VAL A 71 8.14 3.02 4.92
N ARG A 72 7.06 3.06 5.70
CA ARG A 72 6.71 4.18 6.59
C ARG A 72 6.51 3.69 8.02
N GLY A 73 7.22 4.32 8.95
CA GLY A 73 7.01 4.19 10.40
C GLY A 73 6.18 5.37 10.94
N GLY A 74 6.80 6.22 11.77
CA GLY A 74 6.14 7.39 12.39
C GLY A 74 5.98 8.64 11.50
N GLY A 75 6.42 8.59 10.24
CA GLY A 75 6.45 9.73 9.34
C GLY A 75 7.60 9.62 8.35
#